data_AF-W8LA18-F1
#
_entry.id   AF-W8LA18-F1
#
_cell.length_a   1.000
_cell.length_b   1.000
_cell.length_c   1.000
_cell.angle_alpha   90.00
_cell.angle_beta   90.00
_cell.angle_gamma   90.00
#
_symmetry.space_group_name_H-M   'P 1'
#
loop_
_entity.id
_entity.type
_entity.pdbx_description
1 polymer ?
#
loop_
_entity_poly.entity_id
_entity_poly.type
_entity_poly.pdbx_seq_one_letter_code
_entity_poly.pdbx_strand_id
1 'polypeptide(L)' 'MQSGEGGFGPYSRDRTHTAPSNQRFDQYLRAQNPDWGVRDIADIETLGREQGLSLQSVIDMPVNNFSIILERMPADRA' A
#
# COMPACT_ATOMS: atom_id res chain seq x y z
N MET A 1 3.41 16.55 25.19
CA MET A 1 2.40 16.03 24.24
C MET A 1 2.78 14.61 23.88
N GLN A 2 2.20 13.61 24.54
CA GLN A 2 2.24 12.22 24.09
C GLN A 2 0.89 11.92 23.44
N SER A 3 0.87 11.87 22.11
CA SER A 3 -0.27 11.37 21.33
C SER A 3 0.29 10.83 20.00
N GLY A 4 1.16 9.82 20.13
CA GLY A 4 1.92 9.19 19.05
C GLY A 4 1.26 7.93 18.49
N GLU A 5 -0.08 7.82 18.50
CA GLU A 5 -0.80 6.71 17.87
C GLU A 5 -1.63 7.24 16.71
N GLY A 6 -0.93 7.68 15.65
CA GLY A 6 -1.55 7.94 14.36
C GLY A 6 -2.10 6.65 13.77
N GLY A 7 -3.29 6.73 13.15
CA GLY A 7 -4.04 5.59 12.63
C GLY A 7 -3.34 4.80 11.52
N PHE A 8 -4.03 3.74 11.06
CA PHE A 8 -3.47 2.73 10.16
C PHE A 8 -3.90 2.95 8.71
N GLY A 9 -2.92 2.92 7.81
CA GLY A 9 -3.16 2.88 6.37
C GLY A 9 -3.05 1.44 5.85
N PRO A 10 -3.78 1.09 4.77
CA PRO A 10 -3.71 -0.23 4.15
C PRO A 10 -2.42 -0.46 3.35
N TYR A 11 -1.53 0.54 3.25
CA TYR A 11 -0.34 0.49 2.39
C TYR A 11 0.98 0.70 3.14
N SER A 12 2.05 0.08 2.65
CA SER A 12 3.45 0.32 3.01
C SER A 12 4.24 0.77 1.78
N ARG A 13 5.40 1.38 2.02
CA ARG A 13 6.38 1.70 0.99
C ARG A 13 7.71 1.06 1.36
N ASP A 14 8.33 0.37 0.41
CA ASP A 14 9.62 -0.32 0.58
C ASP A 14 9.64 -1.29 1.77
N ARG A 15 8.51 -1.95 2.03
CA ARG A 15 8.26 -2.84 3.18
C ARG A 15 8.51 -2.18 4.54
N THR A 16 8.61 -0.86 4.56
CA THR A 16 8.82 -0.08 5.77
C THR A 16 7.46 0.41 6.22
N HIS A 17 7.06 0.01 7.43
CA HIS A 17 5.85 0.53 8.04
C HIS A 17 6.05 2.01 8.40
N THR A 18 5.10 2.84 7.98
CA THR A 18 5.15 4.30 8.20
C THR A 18 5.03 4.70 9.67
N ALA A 19 4.63 3.78 10.56
CA ALA A 19 4.57 3.96 12.01
C ALA A 19 4.60 2.61 12.77
N PRO A 20 5.02 2.59 14.06
CA PRO A 20 4.93 1.39 14.92
C PRO A 20 3.49 0.85 15.07
N SER A 21 2.49 1.73 15.00
CA SER A 21 1.08 1.35 14.97
C SER A 21 0.79 0.47 13.74
N ASN A 22 1.23 0.86 12.54
CA ASN A 22 1.05 0.06 11.31
C ASN A 22 1.70 -1.33 11.40
N GLN A 23 2.86 -1.45 12.03
CA GLN A 23 3.51 -2.76 12.22
C GLN A 23 2.67 -3.69 13.12
N ARG A 24 2.16 -3.17 14.24
CA ARG A 24 1.29 -3.96 15.14
C ARG A 24 0.00 -4.40 14.43
N PHE A 25 -0.56 -3.51 13.60
CA PHE A 25 -1.74 -3.82 12.81
C PHE A 25 -1.48 -4.88 11.74
N ASP A 26 -0.35 -4.80 11.01
CA ASP A 26 0.06 -5.83 10.06
C ASP A 26 0.22 -7.21 10.72
N GLN A 27 0.89 -7.25 11.88
CA GLN A 27 1.03 -8.47 12.67
C GLN A 27 -0.31 -9.03 13.13
N TYR A 28 -1.23 -8.17 13.58
CA TYR A 28 -2.58 -8.56 13.96
C TYR A 28 -3.37 -9.17 12.79
N LEU A 29 -3.29 -8.57 11.59
CA LEU A 29 -3.92 -9.11 10.39
C LEU A 29 -3.36 -10.50 10.04
N ARG A 30 -2.03 -10.63 10.01
CA ARG A 30 -1.34 -11.89 9.66
C ARG A 30 -1.58 -13.01 10.66
N ALA A 31 -1.75 -12.67 11.94
CA ALA A 31 -2.07 -13.64 12.99
C ALA A 31 -3.45 -14.28 12.78
N GLN A 32 -4.39 -13.58 12.11
CA GLN A 32 -5.71 -14.13 11.79
C GLN A 32 -5.71 -14.88 10.47
N ASN A 33 -5.03 -14.34 9.47
CA ASN A 33 -4.83 -14.99 8.19
C ASN A 33 -3.46 -14.58 7.62
N PRO A 34 -2.53 -15.51 7.39
CA PRO A 34 -1.21 -15.21 6.84
C PRO A 34 -1.20 -14.42 5.52
N ASP A 35 -2.26 -14.54 4.72
CA ASP A 35 -2.43 -13.85 3.43
C ASP A 35 -2.91 -12.39 3.59
N TRP A 36 -3.37 -12.03 4.79
CA TRP A 36 -3.71 -10.66 5.13
C TRP A 36 -2.45 -9.87 5.49
N GLY A 37 -2.61 -8.55 5.55
CA GLY A 37 -1.53 -7.63 5.87
C GLY A 37 -1.60 -6.35 5.05
N VAL A 38 -0.85 -5.36 5.50
CA VAL A 38 -0.60 -4.10 4.81
C VAL A 38 0.10 -4.40 3.48
N ARG A 39 -0.40 -3.80 2.39
CA ARG A 39 0.09 -4.07 1.04
C ARG A 39 1.23 -3.14 0.69
N ASP A 40 2.31 -3.69 0.14
CA ASP A 40 3.37 -2.84 -0.37
C ASP A 40 2.98 -2.24 -1.72
N ILE A 41 3.26 -0.95 -1.89
CA ILE A 41 2.97 -0.25 -3.16
C ILE A 41 3.73 -0.90 -4.33
N ALA A 42 4.94 -1.43 -4.12
CA ALA A 42 5.69 -2.12 -5.17
C ALA A 42 5.02 -3.43 -5.61
N ASP A 43 4.36 -4.14 -4.69
CA ASP A 43 3.58 -5.34 -5.02
C ASP A 43 2.34 -4.94 -5.85
N ILE A 44 1.69 -3.83 -5.51
CA ILE A 44 0.55 -3.29 -6.26
C ILE A 44 0.97 -2.85 -7.67
N GLU A 45 2.11 -2.18 -7.82
CA GLU A 45 2.66 -1.81 -9.12
C GLU A 45 2.95 -3.04 -9.98
N THR A 46 3.58 -4.05 -9.39
CA THR A 46 3.91 -5.30 -10.10
C THR A 46 2.65 -6.00 -10.59
N LEU A 47 1.66 -6.20 -9.72
CA LEU A 47 0.36 -6.79 -10.08
C LEU A 47 -0.38 -5.95 -11.11
N GLY A 48 -0.35 -4.61 -10.98
CA GLY A 48 -0.94 -3.71 -11.96
C GLY A 48 -0.35 -3.93 -13.36
N ARG A 49 0.99 -4.00 -13.46
CA ARG A 49 1.69 -4.25 -14.72
C ARG A 49 1.29 -5.57 -15.37
N GLU A 50 1.17 -6.64 -14.59
CA GLU A 50 0.71 -7.94 -15.08
C GLU A 50 -0.70 -7.89 -15.68
N GLN A 51 -1.52 -6.92 -15.26
CA GLN A 51 -2.89 -6.69 -15.74
C GLN A 51 -2.99 -5.56 -16.78
N GLY A 52 -1.87 -5.06 -17.31
CA GLY A 52 -1.85 -3.98 -18.30
C GLY A 52 -2.20 -2.61 -17.70
N LEU A 53 -1.92 -2.41 -16.41
CA LEU A 53 -2.00 -1.13 -15.71
C LEU A 53 -0.60 -0.65 -15.34
N SER A 54 -0.37 0.65 -15.37
CA SER A 54 0.88 1.29 -14.94
C SER A 54 0.61 2.18 -13.73
N LEU A 55 1.56 2.21 -12.78
CA LEU A 55 1.53 3.16 -11.68
C LEU A 55 1.82 4.57 -12.21
N GLN A 56 0.82 5.45 -12.13
CA GLN A 56 0.95 6.85 -12.54
C GLN A 56 1.39 7.75 -11.39
N SER A 57 0.73 7.62 -10.24
CA SER A 57 1.08 8.42 -9.07
C SER A 57 0.69 7.76 -7.76
N VAL A 58 1.40 8.15 -6.71
CA VAL A 58 1.10 7.85 -5.32
C VAL A 58 0.95 9.18 -4.60
N ILE A 59 -0.22 9.46 -4.06
CA ILE A 59 -0.54 10.72 -3.40
C ILE A 59 -0.61 10.47 -1.90
N ASP A 60 0.18 11.21 -1.11
CA ASP A 60 0.13 11.16 0.35
C ASP A 60 -1.24 11.59 0.85
N MET A 61 -1.81 10.80 1.76
CA MET A 61 -3.08 11.10 2.42
C MET A 61 -2.87 11.20 3.93
N PRO A 62 -3.73 11.93 4.66
CA PRO A 62 -3.67 11.99 6.11
C PRO A 62 -3.70 10.59 6.74
N VAL A 63 -3.13 10.50 7.96
CA VAL A 63 -3.20 9.29 8.79
C VAL A 63 -2.56 8.06 8.11
N ASN A 64 -1.29 8.21 7.70
CA ASN A 64 -0.44 7.12 7.19
C ASN A 64 -1.00 6.36 5.97
N ASN A 65 -1.76 7.05 5.12
CA ASN A 65 -2.46 6.46 3.98
C ASN A 65 -1.98 7.05 2.66
N PHE A 66 -2.33 6.42 1.54
CA PHE A 66 -1.98 6.86 0.19
C PHE A 66 -3.16 6.66 -0.76
N SER A 67 -3.27 7.51 -1.78
CA SER A 67 -4.06 7.21 -2.97
C SER A 67 -3.14 6.71 -4.07
N ILE A 68 -3.38 5.50 -4.58
CA ILE A 68 -2.57 4.87 -5.62
C ILE A 68 -3.33 4.96 -6.94
N ILE A 69 -2.80 5.72 -7.90
CA ILE A 69 -3.43 5.94 -9.20
C ILE A 69 -2.77 5.01 -10.22
N LEU A 70 -3.56 4.06 -10.73
CA LEU A 70 -3.18 3.15 -11.80
C LEU A 70 -3.90 3.57 -13.08
N GLU A 71 -3.17 3.63 -14.18
CA GLU A 71 -3.73 3.93 -15.51
C GLU A 71 -3.55 2.73 -16.45
N ARG A 72 -4.56 2.48 -17.28
CA ARG A 72 -4.47 1.45 -18.31
C ARG A 72 -3.37 1.81 -19.30
N MET A 73 -2.41 0.90 -19.46
CA MET A 73 -1.40 1.02 -20.50
C MET A 73 -2.08 1.02 -21.87
N PRO A 74 -1.57 1.80 -22.84
CA PRO A 74 -2.05 1.71 -24.21
C PRO A 74 -2.03 0.24 -24.64
N ALA A 75 -3.14 -0.26 -25.19
CA ALA A 75 -3.08 -1.53 -25.90
C ALA A 75 -2.09 -1.34 -27.06
N ASP A 76 -1.14 -2.25 -27.21
CA ASP A 76 -0.28 -2.29 -28.38
C ASP A 76 -1.19 -2.26 -29.61
N ARG A 77 -1.18 -1.14 -30.34
CA ARG A 77 -1.84 -1.05 -31.63
C ARG A 77 -0.94 -1.78 -32.61
N ALA A 78 -1.15 -3.08 -32.75
CA ALA A 78 -0.69 -3.86 -33.88
C ALA A 78 -1.29 -3.31 -35.19
#